data_AF-A0A2J9PKI0-F1
#
_entry.id   AF-A0A2J9PKI0-F1
#
_cell.length_a   1.000
_cell.length_b   1.000
_cell.length_c   1.000
_cell.angle_alpha   90.00
_cell.angle_beta   90.00
_cell.angle_gamma   90.00
#
_symmetry.space_group_name_H-M   'P 1'
#
loop_
_entity.id
_entity.type
_entity.pdbx_description
1 polymer ?
#
loop_
_entity_poly.entity_id
_entity_poly.type
_entity_poly.pdbx_seq_one_letter_code
_entity_poly.pdbx_strand_id
1 'polypeptide(L)'
;MVGTVSDMLVSEFKDLYVRETGLGVESDEVFKRNLESAYQYVVDHSDYFDIETNKTGKMLVFDRARYVRANASELYYQNFLHDLNAFGLNLAMERDLNEPAQDN
;
A
#
# COMPACT_ATOMS: atom_id res chain seq x y z
N MET A 1 12.64 10.46 1.63
CA MET A 1 12.68 9.52 0.49
C MET A 1 11.42 8.68 0.59
N VAL A 2 10.57 8.71 -0.44
CA VAL A 2 9.43 7.79 -0.56
C VAL A 2 10.02 6.37 -0.51
N GLY A 3 9.50 5.51 0.35
CA GLY A 3 10.03 4.15 0.51
C GLY A 3 10.06 3.44 -0.83
N THR A 4 11.26 3.14 -1.33
CA THR A 4 11.43 2.44 -2.61
C THR A 4 10.85 1.03 -2.46
N VAL A 5 9.88 0.67 -3.30
CA VAL A 5 9.31 -0.68 -3.31
C VAL A 5 10.41 -1.68 -3.65
N SER A 6 10.64 -2.65 -2.77
CA SER A 6 11.66 -3.68 -2.93
C SER A 6 11.24 -4.76 -3.94
N ASP A 7 12.21 -5.49 -4.50
CA ASP A 7 11.94 -6.67 -5.34
C ASP A 7 11.15 -7.75 -4.56
N MET A 8 11.33 -7.80 -3.24
CA MET A 8 10.61 -8.71 -2.36
C MET A 8 9.11 -8.39 -2.34
N LEU A 9 8.73 -7.12 -2.23
CA LEU A 9 7.33 -6.69 -2.30
C LEU A 9 6.67 -7.03 -3.64
N VAL A 10 7.41 -6.91 -4.74
CA VAL A 10 6.93 -7.34 -6.07
C VAL A 10 6.67 -8.84 -6.09
N SER A 11 7.59 -9.64 -5.54
CA SER A 11 7.42 -11.09 -5.44
C SER A 11 6.20 -11.45 -4.59
N GLU A 12 6.07 -10.86 -3.39
CA GLU A 12 4.93 -11.09 -2.51
C GLU A 12 3.59 -10.74 -3.18
N PHE A 13 3.53 -9.59 -3.87
CA PHE A 13 2.34 -9.19 -4.60
C PHE A 13 1.98 -10.18 -5.71
N LYS A 14 2.97 -10.64 -6.48
CA LYS A 14 2.78 -11.62 -7.55
C LYS A 14 2.30 -12.96 -7.00
N ASP A 15 2.88 -13.45 -5.91
CA ASP A 15 2.50 -14.71 -5.28
C ASP A 15 1.03 -14.71 -4.81
N LEU A 16 0.53 -13.55 -4.37
CA LEU A 16 -0.85 -13.40 -3.91
C LEU A 16 -1.86 -13.19 -5.04
N TYR A 17 -1.51 -12.39 -6.06
CA TYR A 17 -2.49 -11.83 -6.99
C TYR A 17 -2.22 -12.10 -8.48
N VAL A 18 -1.08 -12.73 -8.82
CA VAL A 18 -0.70 -13.03 -10.20
C VAL A 18 -0.61 -14.55 -10.36
N ARG A 19 -1.64 -15.14 -10.98
CA ARG A 19 -1.69 -16.59 -11.23
C ARG A 19 -1.06 -17.01 -12.56
N GLU A 20 -0.88 -16.07 -13.47
CA GLU A 20 -0.41 -16.34 -14.83
C GLU A 20 1.10 -16.12 -14.91
N THR A 21 1.79 -17.05 -15.59
CA THR A 21 3.20 -16.90 -15.97
C THR A 21 3.31 -17.02 -17.49
N GLY A 22 4.12 -16.18 -18.14
CA GLY A 22 4.38 -16.24 -19.59
C GLY A 22 4.13 -14.93 -20.36
N LEU A 23 4.05 -15.04 -21.68
CA LEU A 23 3.84 -13.91 -22.60
C LEU A 23 2.53 -13.18 -22.29
N GLY A 24 2.61 -11.88 -22.02
CA GLY A 24 1.46 -11.03 -21.66
C GLY A 24 1.39 -10.65 -20.18
N VAL A 25 2.20 -11.27 -19.32
CA VAL A 25 2.38 -10.82 -17.93
C VAL A 25 3.24 -9.57 -17.90
N GLU A 26 2.85 -8.59 -17.10
CA GLU A 26 3.58 -7.34 -16.92
C GLU A 26 5.01 -7.61 -16.41
N SER A 27 5.99 -6.76 -16.77
CA SER A 27 7.34 -6.88 -16.25
C SER A 27 7.40 -6.45 -14.78
N ASP A 28 8.42 -6.91 -14.04
CA ASP A 28 8.64 -6.50 -12.64
C ASP A 28 8.71 -4.98 -12.47
N GLU A 29 9.28 -4.25 -13.44
CA GLU A 29 9.30 -2.78 -13.43
C GLU A 29 7.92 -2.12 -13.53
N VAL A 30 6.95 -2.79 -14.18
CA VAL A 30 5.57 -2.31 -14.21
C VAL A 30 4.88 -2.57 -12.87
N PHE A 31 5.12 -3.74 -12.28
CA PHE A 31 4.64 -4.05 -10.93
C PHE A 31 5.19 -3.07 -9.89
N LYS A 32 6.49 -2.75 -9.93
CA LYS A 32 7.12 -1.76 -9.05
C LYS A 32 6.42 -0.41 -9.14
N ARG A 33 6.29 0.16 -10.34
CA ARG A 33 5.63 1.46 -10.53
C ARG A 33 4.18 1.47 -10.05
N ASN A 34 3.47 0.36 -10.27
CA ASN A 34 2.10 0.21 -9.78
C ASN A 34 2.06 0.19 -8.25
N LEU A 35 2.91 -0.63 -7.62
CA LEU A 35 3.02 -0.71 -6.16
C LEU A 35 3.46 0.63 -5.54
N GLU A 36 4.37 1.37 -6.16
CA GLU A 36 4.79 2.71 -5.73
C GLU A 36 3.63 3.70 -5.79
N SER A 37 2.89 3.70 -6.91
CA SER A 37 1.71 4.56 -7.08
C SER A 37 0.60 4.20 -6.09
N ALA A 38 0.42 2.90 -5.84
CA ALA A 38 -0.53 2.40 -4.86
C ALA A 38 -0.14 2.75 -3.42
N TYR A 39 1.15 2.67 -3.08
CA TYR A 39 1.68 3.08 -1.79
C TYR A 39 1.45 4.56 -1.55
N GLN A 40 1.81 5.40 -2.52
CA GLN A 40 1.58 6.84 -2.42
C GLN A 40 0.09 7.15 -2.24
N TYR A 41 -0.78 6.48 -2.99
CA TYR A 41 -2.23 6.64 -2.84
C TYR A 41 -2.71 6.34 -1.41
N VAL A 42 -2.25 5.23 -0.81
CA VAL A 42 -2.65 4.87 0.55
C VAL A 42 -2.12 5.91 1.54
N VAL A 43 -0.85 6.32 1.43
CA VAL A 43 -0.26 7.37 2.27
C VAL A 43 -1.04 8.69 2.19
N ASP A 44 -1.45 9.10 0.99
CA ASP A 44 -2.21 10.34 0.78
C ASP A 44 -3.60 10.32 1.44
N HIS A 45 -4.15 9.13 1.71
CA HIS A 45 -5.48 8.94 2.30
C HIS A 45 -5.46 8.40 3.74
N SER A 46 -4.28 8.14 4.28
CA SER A 46 -4.10 7.71 5.67
C SER A 46 -3.00 8.55 6.34
N ASP A 47 -1.77 8.06 6.31
CA ASP A 47 -0.56 8.68 6.83
C ASP A 47 0.66 7.87 6.35
N TYR A 48 1.87 8.34 6.62
CA TYR A 48 3.10 7.59 6.37
C TYR A 48 3.17 6.32 7.24
N PHE A 49 3.58 5.22 6.63
CA PHE A 49 3.90 3.97 7.31
C PHE A 49 5.03 3.24 6.58
N ASP A 50 5.78 2.42 7.29
CA ASP A 50 6.74 1.51 6.67
C ASP A 50 6.00 0.28 6.10
N ILE A 51 5.99 0.16 4.78
CA ILE A 51 5.31 -0.93 4.06
C ILE A 51 5.92 -2.31 4.37
N GLU A 52 7.20 -2.39 4.73
CA GLU A 52 7.84 -3.68 5.00
C GLU A 52 7.39 -4.29 6.33
N THR A 53 7.06 -3.44 7.31
CA THR A 53 6.71 -3.85 8.67
C THR A 53 5.21 -3.73 8.98
N ASN A 54 4.50 -2.78 8.37
CA ASN A 54 3.08 -2.59 8.59
C ASN A 54 2.23 -3.48 7.67
N LYS A 55 1.80 -4.63 8.18
CA LYS A 55 1.00 -5.62 7.43
C LYS A 55 -0.32 -5.06 6.90
N THR A 56 -1.02 -4.25 7.70
CA THR A 56 -2.31 -3.66 7.30
C THR A 56 -2.12 -2.69 6.14
N GLY A 57 -1.15 -1.77 6.26
CA GLY A 57 -0.79 -0.85 5.19
C GLY A 57 -0.33 -1.57 3.93
N LYS A 58 0.53 -2.60 4.06
CA LYS A 58 0.98 -3.44 2.93
C LYS A 58 -0.21 -4.06 2.16
N MET A 59 -1.17 -4.63 2.88
CA MET A 59 -2.35 -5.23 2.23
C MET A 59 -3.24 -4.19 1.54
N LEU A 60 -3.44 -3.02 2.14
CA LEU A 60 -4.17 -1.91 1.50
C LEU A 60 -3.50 -1.49 0.18
N VAL A 61 -2.17 -1.43 0.15
CA VAL A 61 -1.38 -1.14 -1.07
C VAL A 61 -1.52 -2.23 -2.11
N PHE A 62 -1.43 -3.50 -1.70
CA PHE A 62 -1.60 -4.62 -2.62
C PHE A 62 -3.00 -4.65 -3.22
N ASP A 63 -4.04 -4.42 -2.43
CA ASP A 63 -5.40 -4.34 -2.94
C ASP A 63 -5.57 -3.13 -3.88
N ARG A 64 -4.96 -1.98 -3.58
CA ARG A 64 -4.97 -0.83 -4.51
C ARG A 64 -4.33 -1.20 -5.85
N ALA A 65 -3.15 -1.82 -5.83
CA ALA A 65 -2.43 -2.23 -7.02
C ALA A 65 -3.19 -3.29 -7.83
N ARG A 66 -3.86 -4.24 -7.15
CA ARG A 66 -4.75 -5.23 -7.77
C ARG A 66 -5.90 -4.55 -8.53
N TYR A 67 -6.53 -3.53 -7.94
CA TYR A 67 -7.61 -2.79 -8.60
C TYR A 67 -7.11 -1.99 -9.81
N VAL A 68 -5.89 -1.43 -9.75
CA VAL A 68 -5.24 -0.80 -10.93
C VAL A 68 -5.11 -1.81 -12.06
N ARG A 69 -4.54 -2.99 -11.78
CA ARG A 69 -4.34 -4.04 -12.80
C ARG A 69 -5.66 -4.54 -13.40
N ALA A 70 -6.70 -4.59 -12.59
CA ALA A 70 -8.04 -4.97 -13.04
C ALA A 70 -8.78 -3.86 -13.81
N ASN A 71 -8.15 -2.69 -14.05
CA ASN A 71 -8.78 -1.50 -14.62
C ASN A 71 -10.06 -1.08 -13.88
N ALA A 72 -10.04 -1.18 -12.54
CA ALA A 72 -11.18 -0.91 -11.67
C ALA A 72 -10.82 0.04 -10.51
N SER A 73 -9.83 0.92 -10.71
CA SER A 73 -9.27 1.78 -9.65
C SER A 73 -10.32 2.62 -8.91
N GLU A 74 -11.36 3.04 -9.60
CA GLU A 74 -12.48 3.83 -9.08
C GLU A 74 -13.28 3.10 -7.99
N LEU A 75 -13.30 1.77 -8.01
CA LEU A 75 -14.00 0.95 -7.01
C LEU A 75 -13.19 0.80 -5.72
N TYR A 76 -11.87 0.99 -5.78
CA TYR A 76 -11.01 0.78 -4.61
C TYR A 76 -11.38 1.73 -3.47
N TYR A 77 -11.49 3.03 -3.76
CA TYR A 77 -11.80 4.03 -2.74
C TYR A 77 -13.15 3.73 -2.08
N GLN A 78 -14.17 3.36 -2.86
CA GLN A 78 -15.49 3.04 -2.32
C GLN A 78 -15.46 1.81 -1.41
N ASN A 79 -14.71 0.78 -1.79
CA ASN A 79 -14.67 -0.49 -1.07
C ASN A 79 -13.82 -0.42 0.20
N PHE A 80 -12.76 0.41 0.21
CA PHE A 80 -11.78 0.45 1.29
C PHE A 80 -11.76 1.77 2.07
N LEU A 81 -12.69 2.71 1.82
CA LEU A 81 -12.73 4.00 2.53
C LEU A 81 -12.75 3.83 4.06
N HIS A 82 -13.56 2.90 4.55
CA HIS A 82 -13.63 2.63 5.99
C HIS A 82 -12.28 2.16 6.53
N ASP A 83 -11.61 1.25 5.82
CA ASP A 83 -10.33 0.68 6.24
C ASP A 83 -9.19 1.69 6.16
N LEU A 84 -9.17 2.54 5.12
CA LEU A 84 -8.22 3.66 4.99
C LEU A 84 -8.35 4.64 6.15
N ASN A 85 -9.58 5.03 6.49
CA ASN A 85 -9.84 5.94 7.61
C ASN A 85 -9.43 5.33 8.94
N ALA A 86 -9.82 4.07 9.20
CA ALA A 86 -9.44 3.36 10.42
C ALA A 86 -7.93 3.21 10.53
N PHE A 87 -7.26 2.90 9.42
CA PHE A 87 -5.81 2.79 9.37
C PHE A 87 -5.12 4.12 9.66
N GLY A 88 -5.54 5.22 9.03
CA GLY A 88 -5.00 6.55 9.29
C GLY A 88 -5.18 7.00 10.75
N LEU A 89 -6.36 6.75 11.33
CA LEU A 89 -6.61 7.05 12.74
C LEU A 89 -5.69 6.25 13.67
N ASN A 90 -5.47 4.96 13.39
CA ASN A 90 -4.55 4.13 14.18
C ASN A 90 -3.11 4.66 14.10
N LEU A 91 -2.63 5.02 12.90
CA LEU A 91 -1.28 5.60 12.74
C LEU A 91 -1.14 6.91 13.51
N ALA A 92 -2.17 7.77 13.47
CA ALA A 92 -2.17 9.02 14.23
C ALA A 92 -2.11 8.77 15.74
N MET A 93 -2.90 7.83 16.26
CA MET A 93 -2.87 7.46 17.68
C MET A 93 -1.53 6.87 18.10
N GLU A 94 -0.95 6.00 17.27
CA GLU A 94 0.38 5.42 17.53
C GLU A 94 1.46 6.50 17.56
N ARG A 95 1.40 7.51 16.68
CA ARG A 95 2.32 8.65 16.73
C ARG A 95 2.14 9.43 18.03
N ASP A 96 0.91 9.83 18.37
CA ASP A 96 0.64 10.66 19.55
C ASP A 96 1.04 9.96 20.86
N LEU A 97 0.92 8.63 20.93
CA LEU A 97 1.37 7.82 22.08
C LEU A 97 2.89 7.67 22.16
N ASN A 98 3.60 7.79 21.04
CA ASN A 98 5.04 7.65 20.95
C ASN A 98 5.78 9.00 20.94
N GLU A 99 5.06 10.13 20.84
CA GLU A 99 5.63 11.45 21.03
C GLU A 99 5.96 11.66 22.53
N PRO A 100 7.23 11.94 22.89
CA PRO A 100 7.57 12.25 24.26
C PRO A 100 6.84 13.53 24.69
N ALA A 101 6.24 13.49 25.88
CA ALA A 101 5.60 14.67 26.48
C ALA A 101 6.56 15.85 26.39
N GLN A 102 6.13 16.90 25.68
CA GLN A 102 6.86 18.15 25.63
C GLN A 102 6.73 18.80 27.02
N ASP A 103 7.68 18.51 27.91
CA ASP A 103 7.84 19.23 29.17
C ASP A 103 8.15 20.70 28.84
N ASN A 104 7.17 21.59 29.10
CA ASN A 104 7.33 23.04 29.09
C ASN A 104 7.70 23.55 30.48
#